data_AF-A0A1B2DML6-F1
#
_entry.id   AF-A0A1B2DML6-F1
#
_cell.length_a   1.000
_cell.length_b   1.000
_cell.length_c   1.000
_cell.angle_alpha   90.00
_cell.angle_beta   90.00
_cell.angle_gamma   90.00
#
_symmetry.space_group_name_H-M   'P 1'
#
loop_
_entity.id
_entity.type
_entity.pdbx_description
1 polymer ?
#
loop_
_entity_poly.entity_id
_entity_poly.type
_entity_poly.pdbx_seq_one_letter_code
_entity_poly.pdbx_strand_id
1 'polypeptide(L)' 'MVLTFECVCGNQTGLFATGDRDEQGREYLEAEDDDRISWVMGDTGMLFKCSFCGHTYRLEKQ' A
#
# COMPACT_ATOMS: atom_id res chain seq x y z
N MET A 1 -8.78 1.49 -10.08
CA MET A 1 -8.11 2.16 -8.96
C MET A 1 -9.11 2.49 -7.86
N VAL A 2 -8.85 2.03 -6.62
CA VAL A 2 -9.68 2.28 -5.42
C VAL A 2 -8.99 3.22 -4.43
N LEU A 3 -7.66 3.29 -4.46
CA LEU A 3 -6.83 4.20 -3.66
C LEU A 3 -5.65 4.69 -4.51
N THR A 4 -5.05 5.81 -4.11
CA THR A 4 -3.81 6.34 -4.72
C THR A 4 -2.78 6.55 -3.63
N PHE A 5 -1.55 6.10 -3.88
CA PHE A 5 -0.38 6.44 -3.07
C PHE A 5 0.36 7.61 -3.72
N GLU A 6 0.63 8.65 -2.94
CA GLU A 6 1.47 9.79 -3.34
C GLU A 6 2.56 10.02 -2.29
N CYS A 7 3.82 10.02 -2.75
CA CYS A 7 4.98 10.24 -1.92
C CYS A 7 5.48 11.69 -2.03
N VAL A 8 6.10 12.20 -0.96
CA VAL A 8 6.70 13.55 -0.92
C VAL A 8 7.78 13.81 -1.97
N CYS A 9 8.36 12.75 -2.56
CA CYS A 9 9.32 12.88 -3.66
C CYS A 9 8.67 12.95 -5.05
N GLY A 10 7.34 12.99 -5.14
CA GLY A 10 6.57 13.01 -6.39
C GLY A 10 6.30 11.63 -7.00
N ASN A 11 6.71 10.53 -6.35
CA ASN A 11 6.30 9.18 -6.77
C ASN A 11 4.81 8.98 -6.49
N GLN A 12 4.09 8.41 -7.46
CA GLN A 12 2.66 8.13 -7.34
C GLN A 12 2.34 6.76 -7.96
N THR A 13 1.41 6.01 -7.37
CA THR A 13 0.88 4.78 -7.97
C THR A 13 -0.56 4.55 -7.55
N GLY A 14 -1.35 3.98 -8.44
CA GLY A 14 -2.70 3.53 -8.13
C GLY A 14 -2.67 2.20 -7.37
N LEU A 15 -3.62 2.02 -6.47
CA LEU A 15 -3.91 0.73 -5.82
C LEU A 15 -5.27 0.25 -6.34
N PHE A 16 -5.36 -1.02 -6.71
CA PHE A 16 -6.58 -1.65 -7.17
C PHE A 16 -6.92 -2.87 -6.31
N ALA A 17 -8.22 -3.09 -6.14
CA ALA A 17 -8.75 -4.30 -5.56
C ALA A 17 -8.53 -5.48 -6.51
N THR A 18 -7.93 -6.57 -6.04
CA THR A 18 -7.73 -7.77 -6.85
C THR A 18 -9.01 -8.58 -7.03
N GLY A 19 -10.01 -8.33 -6.17
CA GLY A 19 -11.23 -9.13 -6.06
C GLY A 19 -11.08 -10.34 -5.14
N ASP A 20 -9.86 -10.66 -4.70
CA ASP A 20 -9.62 -11.69 -3.69
C ASP A 20 -9.91 -11.15 -2.30
N ARG A 21 -10.49 -12.01 -1.46
CA ARG A 21 -10.84 -11.67 -0.07
C ARG A 21 -10.28 -12.69 0.89
N ASP A 22 -9.93 -12.23 2.08
CA ASP A 22 -9.56 -13.12 3.18
C ASP A 22 -10.78 -13.68 3.93
N GLU A 23 -10.52 -14.53 4.95
CA GLU A 23 -11.55 -15.17 5.79
C GLU A 23 -12.43 -14.17 6.55
N GLN A 24 -12.00 -12.92 6.67
CA GLN A 24 -12.72 -11.83 7.34
C GLN A 24 -13.40 -10.88 6.33
N GLY A 25 -13.33 -11.20 5.03
CA GLY A 25 -13.94 -10.42 3.96
C GLY A 25 -13.16 -9.17 3.55
N ARG A 26 -11.90 -9.02 4.00
CA ARG A 26 -11.02 -7.91 3.61
C ARG A 26 -10.47 -8.17 2.22
N GLU A 27 -10.52 -7.17 1.36
CA GLU A 27 -10.07 -7.28 -0.03
C GLU A 27 -8.57 -7.00 -0.16
N TYR A 28 -7.88 -7.84 -0.95
CA TYR A 28 -6.47 -7.62 -1.25
C TYR A 28 -6.31 -6.44 -2.22
N LEU A 29 -5.35 -5.59 -1.90
CA LEU A 29 -4.96 -4.46 -2.74
C LEU A 29 -3.61 -4.74 -3.37
N GLU A 30 -3.48 -4.43 -4.65
CA GLU A 30 -2.22 -4.46 -5.39
C GLU A 30 -1.93 -3.09 -6.00
N ALA A 31 -0.65 -2.78 -6.18
CA ALA A 31 -0.22 -1.56 -6.84
C ALA A 31 -0.24 -1.79 -8.36
N GLU A 32 -0.66 -0.77 -9.12
CA GLU A 32 -0.62 -0.81 -10.59
C GLU A 32 0.81 -0.98 -11.14
N ASP A 33 1.79 -0.53 -10.36
CA ASP A 33 3.22 -0.65 -10.63
C ASP A 33 3.89 -1.00 -9.28
N ASP A 34 4.20 -2.29 -9.11
CA ASP A 34 4.74 -2.90 -7.89
C ASP A 34 6.16 -2.43 -7.57
N ASP A 35 6.89 -1.93 -8.57
CA ASP A 35 8.22 -1.34 -8.37
C ASP A 35 8.16 0.02 -7.66
N ARG A 36 6.98 0.66 -7.55
CA ARG A 36 6.87 2.01 -6.97
C ARG A 36 6.73 2.04 -5.46
N ILE A 37 6.16 1.00 -4.88
CA ILE A 37 5.82 0.94 -3.46
C ILE A 37 5.97 -0.48 -2.94
N SER A 38 6.52 -0.62 -1.74
CA SER A 38 6.49 -1.88 -0.99
C SER A 38 5.74 -1.65 0.31
N TRP A 39 5.08 -2.68 0.83
CA TRP A 39 4.45 -2.62 2.14
C TRP A 39 4.60 -3.91 2.92
N VAL A 40 4.54 -3.76 4.25
CA VAL A 40 4.46 -4.88 5.18
C VAL A 40 3.32 -4.64 6.15
N MET A 41 2.55 -5.68 6.43
CA MET A 41 1.51 -5.69 7.45
C MET A 41 2.06 -6.35 8.71
N GLY A 42 1.85 -5.72 9.86
CA GLY A 42 2.15 -6.28 11.17
C GLY A 42 0.96 -6.15 12.10
N ASP A 43 1.12 -6.63 13.34
CA ASP A 43 0.03 -6.71 14.31
C ASP A 43 -0.58 -5.33 14.67
N THR A 44 0.25 -4.29 14.64
CA THR A 44 -0.12 -2.92 15.05
C THR A 44 -0.51 -2.01 13.88
N GLY A 45 -0.44 -2.50 12.62
CA GLY A 45 -0.72 -1.66 11.45
C GLY A 45 0.09 -2.04 10.20
N MET A 46 0.23 -1.09 9.29
CA MET A 46 0.98 -1.24 8.04
C MET A 46 2.11 -0.22 7.93
N LEU A 47 3.18 -0.65 7.27
CA LEU A 47 4.30 0.18 6.86
C LEU A 47 4.38 0.19 5.35
N PHE A 48 4.26 1.36 4.74
CA PHE A 48 4.48 1.58 3.31
C PHE A 48 5.83 2.23 3.11
N LYS A 49 6.58 1.80 2.09
CA LYS A 49 7.89 2.35 1.73
C LYS A 49 7.91 2.70 0.24
N CYS A 50 8.23 3.95 -0.06
CA CYS A 50 8.50 4.39 -1.43
C CYS A 50 9.79 3.74 -1.93
N SER A 51 9.74 3.06 -3.07
CA SER A 51 10.92 2.39 -3.64
C SER A 51 11.97 3.36 -4.17
N PHE A 52 11.57 4.59 -4.55
CA PHE A 52 12.49 5.58 -5.12
C PHE A 52 13.28 6.36 -4.06
N CYS A 53 12.61 6.94 -3.07
CA CYS A 53 13.25 7.79 -2.06
C CYS A 53 13.43 7.11 -0.70
N GLY A 54 12.86 5.91 -0.52
CA GLY A 54 12.94 5.16 0.73
C GLY A 54 12.06 5.70 1.87
N HIS A 55 11.29 6.77 1.66
CA HIS A 55 10.42 7.33 2.69
C HIS A 55 9.35 6.33 3.12
N THR A 56 9.11 6.25 4.43
CA THR A 56 8.20 5.28 5.03
C THR A 56 7.00 5.95 5.68
N TYR A 57 5.80 5.45 5.39
CA TYR A 57 4.55 5.88 5.99
C TYR A 57 4.02 4.75 6.88
N ARG A 58 3.59 5.08 8.09
CA ARG A 58 2.95 4.13 9.01
C ARG A 58 1.46 4.42 9.09
N LEU A 59 0.66 3.40 8.85
CA LEU A 59 -0.77 3.40 9.14
C LEU A 59 -1.00 2.56 10.39
N GLU A 60 -1.51 3.18 11.46
CA GLU A 60 -1.79 2.47 12.70
C GLU A 60 -3.17 1.83 12.66
N LYS A 61 -3.27 0.61 13.20
CA LYS A 61 -4.55 -0.06 13.39
C LYS A 61 -5.21 0.52 14.65
N GLN A 62 -6.39 1.13 14.49
CA GLN A 62 -7.23 1.56 15.63
C GLN A 62 -7.91 0.37 16.29
#